data_AF-A0A7C4PNL4-F1
#
_entry.id   AF-A0A7C4PNL4-F1
#
_cell.length_a   1.000
_cell.length_b   1.000
_cell.length_c   1.000
_cell.angle_alpha   90.00
_cell.angle_beta   90.00
_cell.angle_gamma   90.00
#
_symmetry.space_group_name_H-M   'P 1'
#
loop_
_entity.id
_entity.type
_entity.pdbx_description
1 polymer ?
#
loop_
_entity_poly.entity_id
_entity_poly.type
_entity_poly.pdbx_seq_one_letter_code
_entity_poly.pdbx_strand_id
1 'polypeptide(L)'
;MSDVATPRPSVLPFLLGDLLLLAVAGGIVYQSEWPLSTANMALCTAAVAAGAWLLVTPFILQHRAEMKLAEADALRSTVAQIQNLEAIKQQIAEATGAWMNIQGECARTVQTAKEVADGMAAEAKAFTDFLRQANDTEKATLRLEADKLRRQEQDWLQLTLRLLDQVFALYMAARQSGQPHLVEQIGLFQNVCRDLARRVGLQAFSPEAGEGFDPQMHQAHQCAEPPAAGTRILLTLAPGYTYQGKVLRPALVQVENGAAQAAAAAVPDKGTANPQPTLPI
;
A
#
# COMPACT_ATOMS: atom_id res chain seq x y z
N MET A 1 -13.31 36.64 57.85
CA MET A 1 -13.66 38.05 58.02
C MET A 1 -13.73 38.28 59.52
N SER A 2 -12.59 38.56 60.12
CA SER A 2 -12.50 38.80 61.56
C SER A 2 -12.77 40.28 61.74
N ASP A 3 -13.91 40.63 62.32
CA ASP A 3 -14.25 42.00 62.67
C ASP A 3 -13.12 42.58 63.52
N VAL A 4 -12.30 43.44 62.91
CA VAL A 4 -11.34 44.26 63.63
C VAL A 4 -12.19 45.26 64.40
N ALA A 5 -12.50 44.91 65.64
CA ALA A 5 -13.28 45.75 66.53
C ALA A 5 -12.60 47.13 66.61
N THR A 6 -13.34 48.16 66.20
CA THR A 6 -12.86 49.53 66.28
C THR A 6 -12.48 49.83 67.73
N PRO A 7 -11.26 50.32 68.02
CA PRO A 7 -10.91 50.72 69.37
C PRO A 7 -11.74 51.96 69.72
N ARG A 8 -12.87 51.76 70.38
CA ARG A 8 -13.75 52.85 70.82
C ARG A 8 -13.09 53.52 72.02
N PRO A 9 -12.67 54.79 71.92
CA PRO A 9 -12.20 55.51 73.09
C PRO A 9 -13.33 55.59 74.12
N SER A 10 -13.02 55.47 75.40
CA SER A 10 -14.02 55.57 76.45
C SER A 10 -14.62 56.99 76.46
N VAL A 11 -15.94 57.08 76.28
CA VAL A 11 -16.69 58.36 76.29
C VAL A 11 -16.88 58.89 77.73
N LEU A 12 -16.83 57.97 78.71
CA LEU A 12 -16.99 58.22 80.14
C LEU A 12 -16.12 59.36 80.70
N PRO A 13 -14.78 59.43 80.48
CA PRO A 13 -13.95 60.52 81.00
C PRO A 13 -14.32 61.90 80.43
N PHE A 14 -14.75 61.96 79.16
CA PHE A 14 -15.15 63.22 78.51
C PHE A 14 -16.51 63.70 79.01
N LEU A 15 -17.46 62.77 79.20
CA LEU A 15 -18.78 63.07 79.76
C LEU A 15 -18.70 63.50 81.24
N LEU A 16 -17.84 62.85 82.03
CA LEU A 16 -17.58 63.23 83.42
C LEU A 16 -16.91 64.61 83.50
N GLY A 17 -16.00 64.93 82.57
CA GLY A 17 -15.37 66.25 82.47
C GLY A 17 -16.37 67.36 82.15
N ASP A 18 -17.28 67.12 81.21
CA ASP A 18 -18.37 68.06 80.88
C ASP A 18 -19.35 68.26 82.05
N LEU A 19 -19.78 67.16 82.70
CA LEU A 19 -20.67 67.22 83.86
C LEU A 19 -20.05 68.00 85.03
N LEU A 20 -18.74 67.85 85.23
CA LEU A 20 -17.99 68.63 86.23
C LEU A 20 -17.97 70.13 85.86
N LEU A 21 -17.72 70.47 84.59
CA LEU A 21 -17.73 71.86 84.12
C LEU A 21 -19.12 72.50 84.24
N LEU A 22 -20.19 71.74 83.96
CA LEU A 22 -21.57 72.18 84.16
C LEU A 22 -21.91 72.35 85.65
N ALA A 23 -21.43 71.47 86.52
CA ALA A 23 -21.59 71.61 87.97
C ALA A 23 -20.87 72.85 88.52
N VAL A 24 -19.67 73.16 88.01
CA VAL A 24 -18.94 74.40 88.34
C VAL A 24 -19.71 75.63 87.86
N ALA A 25 -20.21 75.64 86.62
CA ALA A 25 -21.03 76.74 86.10
C ALA A 25 -22.32 76.94 86.92
N GLY A 26 -23.03 75.86 87.26
CA GLY A 26 -24.23 75.91 88.10
C GLY A 26 -23.96 76.38 89.52
N GLY A 27 -22.83 75.97 90.11
CA GLY A 27 -22.39 76.43 91.43
C GLY A 27 -22.11 77.94 91.47
N ILE A 28 -21.48 78.49 90.42
CA ILE A 28 -21.23 79.92 90.27
C ILE A 28 -22.54 80.72 90.20
N VAL A 29 -23.55 80.20 89.48
CA VAL A 29 -24.87 80.84 89.38
C VAL A 29 -25.64 80.79 90.70
N TYR A 30 -25.61 79.66 91.42
CA TYR A 30 -26.34 79.49 92.68
C TYR A 30 -25.81 80.37 93.82
N GLN A 31 -24.51 80.65 93.84
CA GLN A 31 -23.88 81.48 94.88
C GLN A 31 -23.92 82.99 94.57
N SER A 32 -24.46 83.40 93.42
CA SER A 32 -24.45 84.80 92.99
C SER A 32 -25.75 85.55 93.33
N GLU A 33 -25.64 86.67 94.05
CA GLU A 33 -26.75 87.60 94.28
C GLU A 33 -27.03 88.40 93.00
N TRP A 34 -28.30 88.48 92.60
CA TRP A 34 -28.72 89.16 91.37
C TRP A 34 -28.54 90.68 91.54
N PRO A 35 -27.85 91.42 90.63
CA PRO A 35 -27.39 91.07 89.29
C PRO A 35 -25.93 90.56 89.18
N LEU A 36 -25.69 89.61 88.26
CA LEU A 36 -24.40 88.96 88.00
C LEU A 36 -23.31 89.94 87.48
N SER A 37 -22.10 89.86 88.05
CA SER A 37 -20.89 90.54 87.56
C SER A 37 -20.44 90.00 86.19
N THR A 38 -19.87 90.86 85.34
CA THR A 38 -19.38 90.51 84.00
C THR A 38 -18.35 89.38 84.01
N ALA A 39 -17.53 89.27 85.05
CA ALA A 39 -16.56 88.20 85.22
C ALA A 39 -17.21 86.82 85.44
N ASN A 40 -18.32 86.74 86.19
CA ASN A 40 -19.03 85.49 86.45
C ASN A 40 -19.75 84.98 85.20
N MET A 41 -20.30 85.89 84.39
CA MET A 41 -20.88 85.55 83.08
C MET A 41 -19.80 85.01 82.12
N ALA A 42 -18.64 85.66 82.04
CA ALA A 42 -17.54 85.19 81.20
C ALA A 42 -17.07 83.79 81.62
N LEU A 43 -16.90 83.53 82.92
CA LEU A 43 -16.51 82.21 83.43
C LEU A 43 -17.55 81.12 83.13
N CYS A 44 -18.84 81.41 83.30
CA CYS A 44 -19.90 80.45 82.96
C CYS A 44 -19.93 80.14 81.46
N THR A 45 -19.83 81.16 80.61
CA THR A 45 -19.79 80.95 79.15
C THR A 45 -18.55 80.16 78.71
N ALA A 46 -17.39 80.40 79.34
CA ALA A 46 -16.17 79.65 79.07
C ALA A 46 -16.27 78.19 79.52
N ALA A 47 -16.85 77.93 80.70
CA ALA A 47 -17.05 76.58 81.21
C ALA A 47 -18.00 75.76 80.33
N VAL A 48 -19.12 76.35 79.89
CA VAL A 48 -20.07 75.70 78.97
C VAL A 48 -19.45 75.47 77.59
N ALA A 49 -18.67 76.42 77.06
CA ALA A 49 -17.97 76.26 75.79
C ALA A 49 -16.90 75.16 75.83
N ALA A 50 -16.15 75.06 76.92
CA ALA A 50 -15.15 74.01 77.14
C ALA A 50 -15.81 72.64 77.31
N GLY A 51 -16.94 72.56 78.02
CA GLY A 51 -17.74 71.34 78.16
C GLY A 51 -18.28 70.83 76.82
N ALA A 52 -18.89 71.72 76.02
CA ALA A 52 -19.35 71.39 74.67
C ALA A 52 -18.22 70.93 73.75
N TRP A 53 -17.03 71.56 73.84
CA TRP A 53 -15.84 71.12 73.11
C TRP A 53 -15.40 69.71 73.53
N LEU A 54 -15.33 69.44 74.84
CA LEU A 54 -15.00 68.12 75.38
C LEU A 54 -15.97 67.03 74.93
N LEU A 55 -17.27 67.34 74.82
CA LEU A 55 -18.30 66.39 74.35
C LEU A 55 -18.11 66.02 72.87
N VAL A 56 -17.66 66.96 72.04
CA VAL A 56 -17.45 66.74 70.60
C VAL A 56 -16.13 66.01 70.29
N THR A 57 -15.08 66.20 71.11
CA THR A 57 -13.76 65.59 70.89
C THR A 57 -13.74 64.05 70.71
N PRO A 58 -14.47 63.22 71.50
CA PRO A 58 -14.48 61.77 71.30
C PRO A 58 -15.09 61.36 69.95
N PHE A 59 -16.10 62.10 69.45
CA PHE A 59 -16.73 61.81 68.16
C PHE A 59 -15.80 62.08 66.98
N ILE A 60 -15.02 63.17 67.03
CA ILE A 60 -14.02 63.50 66.01
C ILE A 60 -12.90 62.45 65.99
N LEU A 61 -12.43 62.02 67.18
CA LEU A 61 -11.39 60.99 67.29
C LEU A 61 -11.88 59.64 66.77
N GLN A 62 -13.12 59.26 67.08
CA GLN A 62 -13.73 58.05 66.57
C GLN A 62 -13.85 58.06 65.03
N HIS A 63 -14.34 59.16 64.44
CA HIS A 63 -14.46 59.26 62.98
C HIS A 63 -13.08 59.24 62.29
N ARG A 64 -12.07 59.88 62.88
CA ARG A 64 -10.68 59.81 62.37
C ARG A 64 -10.10 58.40 62.46
N ALA A 65 -10.40 57.65 63.51
CA ALA A 65 -9.97 56.26 63.66
C ALA A 65 -10.66 55.34 62.65
N GLU A 66 -11.97 55.51 62.45
CA GLU A 66 -12.76 54.76 61.46
C GLU A 66 -12.27 55.04 60.03
N MET A 67 -11.99 56.30 59.68
CA MET A 67 -11.47 56.67 58.37
C MET A 67 -10.09 56.06 58.08
N LYS A 68 -9.18 56.08 59.07
CA LYS A 68 -7.84 55.46 58.92
C LYS A 68 -7.89 53.95 58.78
N LEU A 69 -8.81 53.30 59.49
CA LEU A 69 -9.01 51.85 59.38
C LEU A 69 -9.59 51.50 58.00
N ALA A 70 -10.61 52.24 57.55
CA ALA A 70 -11.20 52.06 56.21
C ALA A 70 -10.17 52.29 55.08
N GLU A 71 -9.31 53.30 55.22
CA GLU A 71 -8.21 53.55 54.28
C GLU A 71 -7.17 52.42 54.30
N ALA A 72 -6.78 51.94 55.48
CA ALA A 72 -5.86 50.81 55.62
C ALA A 72 -6.43 49.50 55.05
N ASP A 73 -7.72 49.23 55.26
CA ASP A 73 -8.42 48.07 54.70
C ASP A 73 -8.56 48.18 53.18
N ALA A 74 -8.88 49.38 52.67
CA ALA A 74 -8.90 49.63 51.23
C ALA A 74 -7.52 49.39 50.60
N LEU A 75 -6.44 49.94 51.17
CA LEU A 75 -5.07 49.71 50.72
C LEU A 75 -4.67 48.24 50.81
N ARG A 76 -5.04 47.55 51.89
CA ARG A 76 -4.77 46.11 52.03
C ARG A 76 -5.48 45.31 50.95
N SER A 77 -6.73 45.66 50.63
CA SER A 77 -7.51 44.98 49.59
C SER A 77 -6.94 45.23 48.20
N THR A 78 -6.48 46.44 47.89
CA THR A 78 -5.86 46.76 46.59
C THR A 78 -4.50 46.08 46.46
N VAL A 79 -3.70 46.04 47.53
CA VAL A 79 -2.44 45.27 47.54
C VAL A 79 -2.72 43.78 47.32
N ALA A 80 -3.75 43.21 47.96
CA ALA A 80 -4.14 41.81 47.74
C ALA A 80 -4.59 41.55 46.29
N GLN A 81 -5.31 42.49 45.66
CA GLN A 81 -5.66 42.41 44.24
C GLN A 81 -4.43 42.46 43.32
N ILE A 82 -3.45 43.33 43.63
CA ILE A 82 -2.19 43.40 42.87
C ILE A 82 -1.42 42.08 42.98
N GLN A 83 -1.30 41.52 44.19
CA GLN A 83 -0.66 40.21 44.38
C GLN A 83 -1.37 39.08 43.62
N ASN A 84 -2.70 39.11 43.58
CA ASN A 84 -3.48 38.14 42.81
C ASN A 84 -3.24 38.30 41.29
N LEU A 85 -3.18 39.53 40.77
CA LEU A 85 -2.86 39.78 39.36
C LEU A 85 -1.45 39.31 39.00
N GLU A 86 -0.48 39.49 39.88
CA GLU A 86 0.88 38.94 39.70
C GLU A 86 0.88 37.42 39.68
N ALA A 87 0.13 36.77 40.57
CA ALA A 87 -0.02 35.32 40.59
C ALA A 87 -0.68 34.79 39.28
N ILE A 88 -1.74 35.45 38.81
CA ILE A 88 -2.40 35.10 37.54
C ILE A 88 -1.43 35.28 36.37
N LYS A 89 -0.66 36.38 36.32
CA LYS A 89 0.35 36.61 35.29
C LYS A 89 1.39 35.48 35.27
N GLN A 90 1.86 35.05 36.44
CA GLN A 90 2.83 33.97 36.54
C GLN A 90 2.24 32.63 36.06
N GLN A 91 1.01 32.31 36.46
CA GLN A 91 0.31 31.11 35.98
C GLN A 91 0.11 31.12 34.46
N ILE A 92 -0.25 32.27 33.88
CA ILE A 92 -0.37 32.42 32.42
C ILE A 92 0.99 32.18 31.74
N ALA A 93 2.07 32.74 32.29
CA ALA A 93 3.42 32.55 31.73
C ALA A 93 3.85 31.07 31.78
N GLU A 94 3.62 30.39 32.91
CA GLU A 94 3.92 28.97 33.09
C GLU A 94 3.07 28.09 32.15
N ALA A 95 1.76 28.34 32.06
CA ALA A 95 0.86 27.61 31.16
C ALA A 95 1.24 27.83 29.69
N THR A 96 1.63 29.05 29.31
CA THR A 96 2.10 29.37 27.96
C THR A 96 3.41 28.64 27.65
N GLY A 97 4.34 28.60 28.60
CA GLY A 97 5.59 27.84 28.46
C GLY A 97 5.35 26.33 28.31
N ALA A 98 4.46 25.76 29.13
CA ALA A 98 4.07 24.36 29.02
C ALA A 98 3.41 24.05 27.66
N TRP A 99 2.53 24.93 27.18
CA TRP A 99 1.91 24.80 25.86
C TRP A 99 2.93 24.80 24.73
N MET A 100 3.89 25.73 24.74
CA MET A 100 4.95 25.78 23.72
C MET A 100 5.81 24.51 23.73
N ASN A 101 6.11 23.96 24.90
CA ASN A 101 6.85 22.70 25.02
C ASN A 101 6.05 21.52 24.43
N ILE A 102 4.77 21.40 24.77
CA ILE A 102 3.87 20.38 24.21
C ILE A 102 3.79 20.51 22.69
N GLN A 103 3.66 21.74 22.17
CA GLN A 103 3.65 21.98 20.73
C GLN A 103 4.93 21.50 20.04
N GLY A 104 6.09 21.68 20.67
CA GLY A 104 7.37 21.16 20.18
C GLY A 104 7.41 19.63 20.14
N GLU A 105 6.98 18.96 21.20
CA GLU A 105 6.92 17.49 21.26
C GLU A 105 5.89 16.89 20.29
N CYS A 106 4.73 17.54 20.12
CA CYS A 106 3.75 17.15 19.11
C CYS A 106 4.33 17.28 17.70
N ALA A 107 5.04 18.37 17.40
CA ALA A 107 5.68 18.55 16.10
C ALA A 107 6.75 17.46 15.84
N ARG A 108 7.54 17.13 16.86
CA ARG A 108 8.54 16.05 16.78
C ARG A 108 7.89 14.69 16.57
N THR A 109 6.81 14.39 17.28
CA THR A 109 6.05 13.15 17.15
C THR A 109 5.42 13.00 15.76
N VAL A 110 4.89 14.09 15.21
CA VAL A 110 4.37 14.11 13.83
C VAL A 110 5.49 13.87 12.82
N GLN A 111 6.68 14.43 13.06
CA GLN A 111 7.82 14.24 12.18
C GLN A 111 8.32 12.78 12.19
N THR A 112 8.46 12.16 13.37
CA THR A 112 8.86 10.75 13.47
C THR A 112 7.80 9.83 12.86
N ALA A 113 6.50 10.12 13.06
CA ALA A 113 5.43 9.36 12.43
C ALA A 113 5.48 9.42 10.90
N LYS A 114 5.83 10.59 10.32
CA LYS A 114 6.04 10.73 8.87
C LYS A 114 7.22 9.91 8.38
N GLU A 115 8.37 9.98 9.07
CA GLU A 115 9.57 9.22 8.70
C GLU A 115 9.31 7.70 8.73
N VAL A 116 8.58 7.21 9.72
CA VAL A 116 8.14 5.81 9.79
C VAL A 116 7.20 5.46 8.63
N ALA A 117 6.22 6.31 8.34
CA ALA A 117 5.28 6.08 7.23
C ALA A 117 5.98 6.05 5.87
N ASP A 118 6.91 6.97 5.63
CA ASP A 118 7.72 7.03 4.41
C ASP A 118 8.65 5.79 4.30
N GLY A 119 9.24 5.37 5.42
CA GLY A 119 10.04 4.14 5.51
C GLY A 119 9.22 2.90 5.18
N MET A 120 8.04 2.75 5.77
CA MET A 120 7.12 1.64 5.50
C MET A 120 6.68 1.62 4.03
N ALA A 121 6.39 2.79 3.44
CA ALA A 121 6.03 2.89 2.03
C ALA A 121 7.19 2.48 1.10
N ALA A 122 8.41 2.90 1.43
CA ALA A 122 9.62 2.52 0.70
C ALA A 122 9.90 1.01 0.78
N GLU A 123 9.79 0.42 1.97
CA GLU A 123 9.96 -1.03 2.19
C GLU A 123 8.89 -1.85 1.46
N ALA A 124 7.62 -1.43 1.54
CA ALA A 124 6.53 -2.11 0.82
C ALA A 124 6.76 -2.11 -0.70
N LYS A 125 7.24 -0.98 -1.25
CA LYS A 125 7.61 -0.89 -2.66
C LYS A 125 8.79 -1.82 -3.00
N ALA A 126 9.85 -1.78 -2.20
CA ALA A 126 11.03 -2.63 -2.39
C ALA A 126 10.69 -4.13 -2.34
N PHE A 127 9.82 -4.53 -1.40
CA PHE A 127 9.35 -5.91 -1.29
C PHE A 127 8.51 -6.33 -2.51
N THR A 128 7.64 -5.44 -2.99
CA THR A 128 6.84 -5.67 -4.21
C THR A 128 7.74 -5.84 -5.43
N ASP A 129 8.74 -4.97 -5.59
CA ASP A 129 9.70 -5.04 -6.69
C ASP A 129 10.55 -6.31 -6.61
N PHE A 130 10.97 -6.72 -5.42
CA PHE A 130 11.68 -7.99 -5.20
C PHE A 130 10.84 -9.20 -5.58
N LEU A 131 9.59 -9.27 -5.13
CA LEU A 131 8.69 -10.38 -5.48
C LEU A 131 8.44 -10.45 -6.98
N ARG A 132 8.27 -9.30 -7.63
CA ARG A 132 8.11 -9.22 -9.08
C ARG A 132 9.36 -9.74 -9.80
N GLN A 133 10.54 -9.29 -9.38
CA GLN A 133 11.80 -9.72 -9.98
C GLN A 133 12.04 -11.22 -9.79
N ALA A 134 11.82 -11.75 -8.58
CA ALA A 134 11.94 -13.18 -8.30
C ALA A 134 10.99 -13.99 -9.20
N ASN A 135 9.72 -13.56 -9.29
CA ASN A 135 8.73 -14.20 -10.15
C ASN A 135 9.12 -14.17 -11.64
N ASP A 136 9.63 -13.03 -12.12
CA ASP A 136 10.08 -12.90 -13.51
C ASP A 136 11.28 -13.81 -13.81
N THR A 137 12.22 -13.96 -12.85
CA THR A 137 13.35 -14.89 -12.99
C THR A 137 12.91 -16.35 -13.00
N GLU A 138 12.04 -16.77 -12.08
CA GLU A 138 11.51 -18.13 -12.03
C GLU A 138 10.67 -18.45 -13.28
N LYS A 139 9.85 -17.51 -13.75
CA LYS A 139 9.12 -17.70 -15.00
C LYS A 139 10.05 -17.81 -16.20
N ALA A 140 11.14 -17.04 -16.23
CA ALA A 140 12.13 -17.14 -17.30
C ALA A 140 12.83 -18.49 -17.29
N THR A 141 13.24 -19.00 -16.12
CA THR A 141 13.88 -20.32 -16.01
C THR A 141 12.92 -21.44 -16.43
N LEU A 142 11.68 -21.42 -15.92
CA LEU A 142 10.65 -22.41 -16.28
C LEU A 142 10.30 -22.38 -17.77
N ARG A 143 10.26 -21.20 -18.40
CA ARG A 143 10.07 -21.07 -19.85
C ARG A 143 11.22 -21.72 -20.63
N LEU A 144 12.46 -21.47 -20.22
CA LEU A 144 13.64 -22.08 -20.86
C LEU A 144 13.66 -23.60 -20.71
N GLU A 145 13.28 -24.12 -19.54
CA GLU A 145 13.16 -25.56 -19.31
C GLU A 145 12.06 -26.19 -20.16
N ALA A 146 10.89 -25.55 -20.23
CA ALA A 146 9.78 -26.00 -21.08
C ALA A 146 10.17 -25.99 -22.58
N ASP A 147 10.85 -24.95 -23.04
CA ASP A 147 11.32 -24.86 -24.43
C ASP A 147 12.41 -25.89 -24.72
N LYS A 148 13.30 -26.17 -23.76
CA LYS A 148 14.31 -27.23 -23.88
C LYS A 148 13.65 -28.61 -24.00
N LEU A 149 12.67 -28.91 -23.16
CA LEU A 149 11.93 -30.18 -23.22
C LEU A 149 11.19 -30.33 -24.54
N ARG A 150 10.54 -29.26 -25.05
CA ARG A 150 9.86 -29.28 -26.36
C ARG A 150 10.83 -29.50 -27.53
N ARG A 151 12.02 -28.88 -27.49
CA ARG A 151 13.05 -29.11 -28.52
C ARG A 151 13.57 -30.55 -28.47
N GLN A 152 13.90 -31.03 -27.29
CA GLN A 152 14.28 -32.43 -27.10
C GLN A 152 13.16 -33.37 -27.57
N GLU A 153 11.90 -33.00 -27.33
CA GLU A 153 10.73 -33.73 -27.79
C GLU A 153 10.71 -33.87 -29.31
N GLN A 154 10.84 -32.74 -29.99
CA GLN A 154 10.88 -32.68 -31.43
C GLN A 154 12.08 -33.45 -32.02
N ASP A 155 13.25 -33.37 -31.38
CA ASP A 155 14.46 -34.06 -31.84
C ASP A 155 14.32 -35.59 -31.72
N TRP A 156 13.83 -36.11 -30.59
CA TRP A 156 13.64 -37.57 -30.45
C TRP A 156 12.53 -38.09 -31.36
N LEU A 157 11.47 -37.30 -31.59
CA LEU A 157 10.42 -37.63 -32.55
C LEU A 157 11.00 -37.75 -33.96
N GLN A 158 11.82 -36.80 -34.40
CA GLN A 158 12.47 -36.86 -35.72
C GLN A 158 13.40 -38.06 -35.86
N LEU A 159 14.19 -38.38 -34.83
CA LEU A 159 15.05 -39.56 -34.84
C LEU A 159 14.24 -40.86 -34.91
N THR A 160 13.15 -40.95 -34.16
CA THR A 160 12.26 -42.11 -34.15
C THR A 160 11.56 -42.28 -35.49
N LEU A 161 11.09 -41.19 -36.10
CA LEU A 161 10.51 -41.21 -37.45
C LEU A 161 11.51 -41.73 -38.48
N ARG A 162 12.76 -41.22 -38.47
CA ARG A 162 13.82 -41.70 -39.37
C ARG A 162 14.10 -43.18 -39.16
N LEU A 163 14.11 -43.66 -37.91
CA LEU A 163 14.27 -45.09 -37.61
C LEU A 163 13.13 -45.91 -38.23
N LEU A 164 11.87 -45.51 -38.01
CA LEU A 164 10.71 -46.22 -38.55
C LEU A 164 10.66 -46.20 -40.09
N ASP A 165 11.14 -45.12 -40.72
CA ASP A 165 11.31 -45.07 -42.17
C ASP A 165 12.34 -46.08 -42.67
N GLN A 166 13.48 -46.23 -41.98
CA GLN A 166 14.46 -47.27 -42.34
C GLN A 166 13.89 -48.68 -42.16
N VAL A 167 13.09 -48.91 -41.11
CA VAL A 167 12.38 -50.19 -40.92
C VAL A 167 11.39 -50.44 -42.06
N PHE A 168 10.65 -49.42 -42.50
CA PHE A 168 9.76 -49.52 -43.66
C PHE A 168 10.53 -49.80 -44.97
N ALA A 169 11.66 -49.11 -45.18
CA ALA A 169 12.51 -49.34 -46.35
C ALA A 169 13.06 -50.78 -46.38
N LEU A 170 13.48 -51.32 -45.23
CA LEU A 170 13.90 -52.73 -45.09
C LEU A 170 12.78 -53.70 -45.43
N TYR A 171 11.55 -53.43 -44.97
CA TYR A 171 10.38 -54.24 -45.32
C TYR A 171 10.10 -54.21 -46.84
N MET A 172 10.17 -53.03 -47.46
CA MET A 172 9.99 -52.88 -48.91
C MET A 172 11.09 -53.59 -49.70
N ALA A 173 12.35 -53.52 -49.27
CA ALA A 173 13.45 -54.24 -49.88
C ALA A 173 13.27 -55.77 -49.78
N ALA A 174 12.80 -56.29 -48.63
CA ALA A 174 12.46 -57.70 -48.51
C ALA A 174 11.33 -58.12 -49.44
N ARG A 175 10.29 -57.28 -49.61
CA ARG A 175 9.22 -57.56 -50.59
C ARG A 175 9.75 -57.66 -52.02
N GLN A 176 10.71 -56.81 -52.38
CA GLN A 176 11.35 -56.83 -53.71
C GLN A 176 12.27 -58.04 -53.90
N SER A 177 12.85 -58.60 -52.83
CA SER A 177 13.72 -59.78 -52.90
C SER A 177 12.99 -61.07 -53.33
N GLY A 178 11.66 -61.11 -53.22
CA GLY A 178 10.85 -62.28 -53.55
C GLY A 178 10.97 -63.47 -52.60
N GLN A 179 11.69 -63.33 -51.47
CA GLN A 179 11.85 -64.39 -50.47
C GLN A 179 10.74 -64.33 -49.41
N PRO A 180 9.77 -65.26 -49.41
CA PRO A 180 8.56 -65.14 -48.57
C PRO A 180 8.88 -65.19 -47.06
N HIS A 181 9.83 -66.03 -46.66
CA HIS A 181 10.23 -66.15 -45.24
C HIS A 181 10.84 -64.84 -44.70
N LEU A 182 11.65 -64.17 -45.52
CA LEU A 182 12.27 -62.89 -45.14
C LEU A 182 11.22 -61.78 -45.02
N VAL A 183 10.25 -61.75 -45.94
CA VAL A 183 9.13 -60.79 -45.88
C VAL A 183 8.31 -60.96 -44.60
N GLU A 184 8.03 -62.21 -44.22
CA GLU A 184 7.29 -62.51 -42.99
C GLU A 184 8.06 -62.05 -41.74
N GLN A 185 9.35 -62.39 -41.65
CA GLN A 185 10.20 -62.04 -40.50
C GLN A 185 10.37 -60.52 -40.34
N ILE A 186 10.66 -59.80 -41.43
CA ILE A 186 10.80 -58.34 -41.37
C ILE A 186 9.43 -57.67 -41.14
N GLY A 187 8.35 -58.23 -41.67
CA GLY A 187 6.99 -57.76 -41.41
C GLY A 187 6.59 -57.87 -39.93
N LEU A 188 6.90 -59.00 -39.29
CA LEU A 188 6.71 -59.18 -37.85
C LEU A 188 7.50 -58.15 -37.05
N PHE A 189 8.78 -57.94 -37.39
CA PHE A 189 9.62 -56.93 -36.75
C PHE A 189 9.05 -55.50 -36.91
N GLN A 190 8.62 -55.12 -38.11
CA GLN A 190 7.99 -53.84 -38.37
C GLN A 190 6.71 -53.63 -37.55
N ASN A 191 5.88 -54.66 -37.42
CA ASN A 191 4.67 -54.61 -36.62
C ASN A 191 4.98 -54.36 -35.14
N VAL A 192 5.96 -55.06 -34.58
CA VAL A 192 6.43 -54.83 -33.20
C VAL A 192 6.95 -53.40 -33.04
N CYS A 193 7.75 -52.88 -33.97
CA CYS A 193 8.21 -51.48 -33.94
C CYS A 193 7.03 -50.48 -33.96
N ARG A 194 6.01 -50.71 -34.80
CA ARG A 194 4.80 -49.87 -34.85
C ARG A 194 3.95 -49.98 -33.59
N ASP A 195 3.88 -51.15 -32.96
CA ASP A 195 3.16 -51.34 -31.70
C ASP A 195 3.85 -50.60 -30.56
N LEU A 196 5.19 -50.65 -30.50
CA LEU A 196 5.97 -49.89 -29.53
C LEU A 196 5.81 -48.38 -29.74
N ALA A 197 5.89 -47.92 -30.99
CA ALA A 197 5.67 -46.51 -31.34
C ALA A 197 4.27 -46.02 -30.91
N ARG A 198 3.23 -46.85 -31.11
CA ARG A 198 1.86 -46.55 -30.69
C ARG A 198 1.72 -46.31 -29.18
N ARG A 199 2.49 -47.03 -28.35
CA ARG A 199 2.48 -46.84 -26.88
C ARG A 199 3.01 -45.48 -26.44
N VAL A 200 3.89 -44.88 -27.24
CA VAL A 200 4.43 -43.53 -26.99
C VAL A 200 3.56 -42.45 -27.67
N GLY A 201 2.43 -42.83 -28.28
CA GLY A 201 1.51 -41.93 -28.95
C GLY A 201 1.87 -41.60 -30.40
N LEU A 202 2.85 -42.29 -30.99
CA LEU A 202 3.21 -42.18 -32.40
C LEU A 202 2.44 -43.23 -33.21
N GLN A 203 1.54 -42.79 -34.08
CA GLN A 203 0.72 -43.65 -34.91
C GLN A 203 1.07 -43.47 -36.38
N ALA A 204 1.47 -44.57 -37.02
CA ALA A 204 1.68 -44.62 -38.45
C ALA A 204 0.35 -44.87 -39.17
N PHE A 205 0.05 -44.05 -40.18
CA PHE A 205 -1.08 -44.23 -41.08
C PHE A 205 -0.57 -44.35 -42.52
N SER A 206 -1.20 -45.22 -43.30
CA SER A 206 -0.88 -45.46 -44.69
C SER A 206 -2.20 -45.61 -45.43
N PRO A 207 -2.62 -44.64 -46.25
CA PRO A 207 -3.86 -44.75 -47.00
C PRO A 207 -3.79 -45.91 -47.99
N GLU A 208 -4.90 -46.61 -48.18
CA GLU A 208 -5.00 -47.66 -49.19
C GLU A 208 -5.16 -47.09 -50.60
N ALA A 209 -4.82 -47.89 -51.62
CA ALA A 209 -5.04 -47.52 -53.01
C ALA A 209 -6.55 -47.36 -53.27
N GLY A 210 -6.95 -46.21 -53.80
CA GLY A 210 -8.34 -45.84 -54.06
C GLY A 210 -8.97 -44.90 -53.01
N GLU A 211 -8.31 -44.66 -51.86
CA GLU A 211 -8.76 -43.65 -50.90
C GLU A 211 -8.63 -42.22 -51.45
N GLY A 212 -9.45 -41.32 -50.93
CA GLY A 212 -9.46 -39.91 -51.32
C GLY A 212 -8.27 -39.14 -50.74
N PHE A 213 -7.65 -38.29 -51.55
CA PHE A 213 -6.57 -37.41 -51.13
C PHE A 213 -7.07 -36.34 -50.14
N ASP A 214 -6.39 -36.19 -49.00
CA ASP A 214 -6.63 -35.16 -48.00
C ASP A 214 -5.35 -34.31 -47.85
N PRO A 215 -5.37 -33.01 -48.19
CA PRO A 215 -4.20 -32.14 -48.09
C PRO A 215 -3.61 -32.01 -46.67
N GLN A 216 -4.38 -32.26 -45.60
CA GLN A 216 -3.89 -32.17 -44.22
C GLN A 216 -3.11 -33.42 -43.79
N MET A 217 -3.45 -34.57 -44.36
CA MET A 217 -2.91 -35.88 -43.96
C MET A 217 -1.97 -36.46 -45.03
N HIS A 218 -2.11 -36.06 -46.29
CA HIS A 218 -1.44 -36.64 -47.44
C HIS A 218 -0.63 -35.58 -48.20
N GLN A 219 0.57 -35.97 -48.64
CA GLN A 219 1.44 -35.16 -49.48
C GLN A 219 1.68 -35.88 -50.81
N ALA A 220 1.28 -35.24 -51.90
CA ALA A 220 1.45 -35.79 -53.24
C ALA A 220 2.91 -35.75 -53.69
N HIS A 221 3.45 -36.88 -54.12
CA HIS A 221 4.80 -36.97 -54.68
C HIS A 221 4.82 -36.50 -56.14
N GLN A 222 5.78 -35.63 -56.48
CA GLN A 222 6.03 -35.13 -57.85
C GLN A 222 4.83 -34.44 -58.54
N CYS A 223 3.96 -33.75 -57.78
CA CYS A 223 2.97 -32.83 -58.34
C CYS A 223 3.44 -31.38 -58.18
N ALA A 224 3.44 -30.61 -59.27
CA ALA A 224 3.78 -29.17 -59.25
C ALA A 224 2.73 -28.31 -58.55
N GLU A 225 1.47 -28.75 -58.59
CA GLU A 225 0.34 -28.16 -57.87
C GLU A 225 -0.33 -29.23 -56.99
N PRO A 226 -0.78 -28.89 -55.77
CA PRO A 226 -1.44 -29.86 -54.89
C PRO A 226 -2.74 -30.36 -55.55
N PRO A 227 -2.94 -31.68 -55.65
CA PRO A 227 -4.15 -32.26 -56.24
C PRO A 227 -5.40 -31.84 -55.45
N ALA A 228 -6.54 -31.79 -56.13
CA ALA A 228 -7.82 -31.50 -55.50
C ALA A 228 -8.13 -32.52 -54.39
N ALA A 229 -8.78 -32.06 -53.33
CA ALA A 229 -9.26 -32.95 -52.27
C ALA A 229 -10.21 -34.01 -52.88
N GLY A 230 -9.97 -35.27 -52.57
CA GLY A 230 -10.72 -36.41 -53.09
C GLY A 230 -10.15 -37.07 -54.36
N THR A 231 -9.03 -36.59 -54.93
CA THR A 231 -8.32 -37.34 -55.98
C THR A 231 -7.90 -38.72 -55.47
N ARG A 232 -8.04 -39.76 -56.29
CA ARG A 232 -7.73 -41.14 -55.86
C ARG A 232 -6.22 -41.33 -55.67
N ILE A 233 -5.87 -42.02 -54.58
CA ILE A 233 -4.50 -42.44 -54.28
C ILE A 233 -4.19 -43.72 -55.06
N LEU A 234 -3.11 -43.71 -55.85
CA LEU A 234 -2.63 -44.89 -56.59
C LEU A 234 -1.79 -45.81 -55.70
N LEU A 235 -0.83 -45.22 -54.98
CA LEU A 235 0.11 -45.95 -54.14
C LEU A 235 0.64 -45.05 -53.03
N THR A 236 0.80 -45.62 -51.84
CA THR A 236 1.52 -44.98 -50.73
C THR A 236 3.01 -45.29 -50.84
N LEU A 237 3.81 -44.25 -51.03
CA LEU A 237 5.27 -44.35 -51.19
C LEU A 237 5.98 -44.34 -49.83
N ALA A 238 5.50 -43.55 -48.88
CA ALA A 238 5.97 -43.57 -47.50
C ALA A 238 4.82 -43.33 -46.52
N PRO A 239 4.80 -44.04 -45.37
CA PRO A 239 3.77 -43.85 -44.37
C PRO A 239 3.80 -42.44 -43.77
N GLY A 240 2.63 -41.94 -43.39
CA GLY A 240 2.48 -40.74 -42.59
C GLY A 240 2.50 -41.07 -41.10
N TYR A 241 2.83 -40.08 -40.28
CA TYR A 241 2.88 -40.25 -38.83
C TYR A 241 2.18 -39.11 -38.10
N THR A 242 1.35 -39.49 -37.13
CA THR A 242 0.73 -38.58 -36.17
C THR A 242 1.29 -38.82 -34.77
N TYR A 243 1.48 -37.76 -33.99
CA TYR A 243 1.86 -37.81 -32.59
C TYR A 243 0.78 -37.16 -31.73
N GLN A 244 0.21 -37.94 -30.80
CA GLN A 244 -0.87 -37.48 -29.92
C GLN A 244 -2.03 -36.78 -30.69
N GLY A 245 -2.36 -37.28 -31.89
CA GLY A 245 -3.41 -36.72 -32.75
C GLY A 245 -2.99 -35.52 -33.61
N LYS A 246 -1.75 -35.03 -33.52
CA LYS A 246 -1.21 -33.99 -34.42
C LYS A 246 -0.39 -34.64 -35.53
N VAL A 247 -0.56 -34.17 -36.77
CA VAL A 247 0.24 -34.65 -37.91
C VAL A 247 1.68 -34.16 -37.77
N LEU A 248 2.63 -35.10 -37.64
CA LEU A 248 4.06 -34.77 -37.64
C LEU A 248 4.62 -34.76 -39.06
N ARG A 249 4.19 -35.71 -39.87
CA ARG A 249 4.56 -35.83 -41.28
C ARG A 249 3.38 -36.44 -42.06
N PRO A 250 2.91 -35.78 -43.13
CA PRO A 250 1.88 -36.34 -43.98
C PRO A 250 2.40 -37.58 -44.74
N ALA A 251 1.50 -38.51 -45.06
CA ALA A 251 1.87 -39.69 -45.85
C ALA A 251 2.25 -39.26 -47.27
N LEU A 252 3.36 -39.78 -47.79
CA LEU A 252 3.76 -39.52 -49.17
C LEU A 252 3.01 -40.48 -50.08
N VAL A 253 2.15 -39.93 -50.93
CA VAL A 253 1.27 -40.69 -51.82
C VAL A 253 1.48 -40.29 -53.26
N GLN A 254 1.34 -41.25 -54.16
CA GLN A 254 1.18 -41.01 -55.58
C GLN A 254 -0.33 -40.91 -55.86
N VAL A 255 -0.77 -39.79 -56.40
CA VAL A 255 -2.17 -39.55 -56.75
C VAL A 255 -2.42 -39.75 -58.24
N GLU A 256 -3.66 -40.06 -58.59
CA GLU A 256 -4.14 -40.12 -59.97
C GLU A 256 -4.29 -38.70 -60.54
N ASN A 257 -3.18 -38.08 -60.96
CA ASN A 257 -3.20 -36.89 -61.81
C ASN A 257 -2.74 -37.28 -63.23
N GLY A 258 -3.57 -36.95 -64.23
CA GLY A 258 -3.46 -37.33 -65.65
C GLY A 258 -2.24 -36.80 -66.42
N ALA A 259 -1.10 -36.58 -65.77
CA ALA A 259 0.17 -36.29 -66.42
C ALA A 259 1.05 -37.53 -66.63
N ALA A 260 0.65 -38.71 -66.11
CA ALA A 260 1.32 -40.00 -66.40
C ALA A 260 0.82 -40.67 -67.70
N GLN A 261 -0.08 -40.04 -68.46
CA GLN A 261 -0.46 -40.49 -69.81
C GLN A 261 0.30 -39.76 -70.94
N ALA A 262 1.13 -38.76 -70.64
CA ALA A 262 1.93 -38.07 -71.65
C ALA A 262 3.32 -38.69 -71.88
N ALA A 263 3.83 -39.53 -70.98
CA ALA A 263 5.14 -40.19 -71.14
C ALA A 263 5.06 -41.62 -71.71
N ALA A 264 3.88 -42.25 -71.69
CA ALA A 264 3.69 -43.61 -72.22
C ALA A 264 3.16 -43.65 -73.67
N ALA A 265 2.87 -42.50 -74.28
CA ALA A 265 2.38 -42.39 -75.66
C ALA A 265 3.46 -42.02 -76.70
N ALA A 266 4.73 -41.93 -76.31
CA ALA A 266 5.84 -41.67 -77.23
C ALA A 266 6.72 -42.92 -77.39
N VAL A 267 6.14 -43.98 -77.97
CA VAL A 267 6.93 -44.95 -78.74
C VAL A 267 6.59 -44.75 -80.21
N PRO A 268 7.53 -44.25 -81.03
CA PRO A 268 7.62 -44.67 -82.41
C PRO A 268 8.71 -45.75 -82.54
N ASP A 269 8.28 -46.89 -83.06
CA ASP A 269 9.06 -48.05 -83.46
C ASP A 269 9.82 -47.77 -84.79
N LYS A 270 11.08 -48.22 -84.83
CA LYS A 270 11.97 -48.57 -85.98
C LYS A 270 12.84 -47.54 -86.75
N GLY A 271 14.15 -47.79 -86.60
CA GLY A 271 15.15 -47.98 -87.67
C GLY A 271 15.90 -46.70 -88.08
N THR A 272 17.24 -46.61 -88.15
CA THR A 272 18.33 -47.59 -88.29
C THR A 272 19.67 -46.89 -88.04
N ALA A 273 20.72 -47.71 -87.80
CA ALA A 273 22.16 -47.45 -87.99
C ALA A 273 23.01 -47.11 -86.75
N ASN A 274 23.71 -48.14 -86.27
CA ASN A 274 25.00 -48.09 -85.56
C ASN A 274 26.10 -47.60 -86.54
N PRO A 275 27.25 -47.02 -86.12
CA PRO A 275 28.26 -47.73 -85.33
C PRO A 275 28.91 -46.92 -84.18
N GLN A 276 29.58 -47.67 -83.27
CA GLN A 276 30.45 -47.25 -82.16
C GLN A 276 31.51 -46.19 -82.55
N PRO A 277 32.07 -45.43 -81.58
CA PRO A 277 33.36 -45.85 -81.00
C PRO A 277 33.59 -45.54 -79.50
N THR A 278 34.31 -46.48 -78.89
CA THR A 278 35.29 -46.47 -77.77
C THR A 278 35.56 -45.23 -76.90
N LEU A 279 35.68 -45.55 -75.60
CA LEU A 279 36.36 -44.89 -74.46
C LEU A 279 37.60 -44.04 -74.78
N PRO A 280 37.93 -43.10 -73.85
CA PRO A 280 39.27 -43.11 -73.27
C PRO A 280 39.29 -42.92 -71.73
N ILE A 281 40.16 -43.74 -71.11
CA ILE A 281 40.99 -43.58 -69.89
C ILE A 281 40.47 -42.68 -68.77
#